data_AF-A0A9X1KXX1-F1
#
_entry.id   AF-A0A9X1KXX1-F1
#
_cell.length_a   1.000
_cell.length_b   1.000
_cell.length_c   1.000
_cell.angle_alpha   90.00
_cell.angle_beta   90.00
_cell.angle_gamma   90.00
#
_symmetry.space_group_name_H-M   'P 1'
#
loop_
_entity.id
_entity.type
_entity.pdbx_description
1 polymer ?
#
loop_
_entity_poly.entity_id
_entity_poly.type
_entity_poly.pdbx_seq_one_letter_code
_entity_poly.pdbx_strand_id
1 'polypeptide(L)'
;MREIKKSFLNILSIINLITVQTYTADELQNVAYPLIAKPANGRSSEGIFYLNSVNDRISSCDYDNYIFQEVIQGNLCTVDYIRNAQTNTSHSIPRIEWLRTKNGAGMTIETIDSAEFMEIADKIGQNLNVNGCINMEFIITGNNSYLIDINPRFSAGIGFSKLAGYDFVKNHILAFTGKEIDPGTEYKMIIAEKIMTEVINQYTRVTK
;
A
#
# COMPACT_ATOMS: atom_id res chain seq x y z
N MET A 1 -1.84 19.45 0.58
CA MET A 1 -2.13 18.36 1.56
C MET A 1 -3.48 18.46 2.24
N ARG A 2 -3.91 19.60 2.78
CA ARG A 2 -5.24 19.69 3.44
C ARG A 2 -6.40 19.25 2.53
N GLU A 3 -6.36 19.58 1.25
CA GLU A 3 -7.39 19.12 0.29
C GLU A 3 -7.30 17.63 -0.05
N ILE A 4 -6.10 17.08 -0.23
CA ILE A 4 -5.87 15.64 -0.45
C ILE A 4 -6.31 14.82 0.76
N LYS A 5 -5.99 15.29 1.98
CA LYS A 5 -6.46 14.70 3.24
C LYS A 5 -7.99 14.74 3.32
N LYS A 6 -8.63 15.86 2.94
CA LYS A 6 -10.09 15.99 2.92
C LYS A 6 -10.76 15.09 1.88
N SER A 7 -10.24 15.00 0.66
CA SER A 7 -10.81 14.13 -0.38
C SER A 7 -10.66 12.67 -0.02
N PHE A 8 -9.52 12.28 0.55
CA PHE A 8 -9.27 10.92 1.04
C PHE A 8 -10.19 10.58 2.21
N LEU A 9 -10.25 11.42 3.25
CA LEU A 9 -11.13 11.21 4.41
C LEU A 9 -12.62 11.18 4.04
N ASN A 10 -13.05 11.99 3.07
CA ASN A 10 -14.44 11.95 2.58
C ASN A 10 -14.78 10.61 1.93
N ILE A 11 -13.89 10.08 1.08
CA ILE A 11 -14.11 8.77 0.45
C ILE A 11 -14.18 7.67 1.51
N LEU A 12 -13.33 7.73 2.53
CA LEU A 12 -13.27 6.75 3.61
C LEU A 12 -14.50 6.78 4.51
N SER A 13 -15.04 7.98 4.77
CA SER A 13 -16.30 8.15 5.50
C SER A 13 -17.49 7.56 4.75
N ILE A 14 -17.49 7.60 3.41
CA ILE A 14 -18.59 7.06 2.58
C ILE A 14 -18.65 5.53 2.65
N ILE A 15 -17.50 4.87 2.79
CA ILE A 15 -17.38 3.42 2.79
C ILE A 15 -17.34 2.80 4.20
N ASN A 16 -17.57 3.59 5.25
CA ASN A 16 -17.49 3.18 6.67
C ASN A 16 -16.21 2.44 7.03
N LEU A 17 -15.09 2.80 6.40
CA LEU A 17 -13.83 2.13 6.63
C LEU A 17 -13.07 2.79 7.77
N ILE A 18 -12.59 1.97 8.71
CA ILE A 18 -11.71 2.45 9.77
C ILE A 18 -10.36 2.78 9.14
N THR A 19 -9.83 3.97 9.45
CA THR A 19 -8.51 4.41 8.99
C THR A 19 -7.68 4.88 10.16
N VAL A 20 -6.37 4.88 9.97
CA VAL A 20 -5.44 5.47 10.93
C VAL A 20 -5.77 6.94 11.14
N GLN A 21 -5.90 7.36 12.39
CA GLN A 21 -6.06 8.76 12.71
C GLN A 21 -4.86 9.52 12.16
N THR A 22 -5.15 10.51 11.31
CA THR A 22 -4.13 11.27 10.56
C THR A 22 -4.17 12.73 10.97
N TYR A 23 -3.00 13.28 11.26
CA TYR A 23 -2.76 14.64 11.74
C TYR A 23 -1.87 15.41 10.76
N THR A 24 -2.04 16.73 10.74
CA THR A 24 -1.15 17.71 10.11
C THR A 24 -0.16 18.24 11.15
N ALA A 25 0.90 18.91 10.71
CA ALA A 25 1.93 19.45 11.61
C ALA A 25 1.36 20.36 12.72
N ASP A 26 0.32 21.15 12.40
CA ASP A 26 -0.33 22.06 13.36
C ASP A 26 -1.07 21.34 14.49
N GLU A 27 -1.44 20.07 14.29
CA GLU A 27 -2.26 19.28 15.22
C GLU A 27 -1.41 18.53 16.27
N LEU A 28 -0.08 18.53 16.12
CA LEU A 28 0.84 17.68 16.90
C LEU A 28 0.95 17.99 18.40
N GLN A 29 0.50 19.16 18.86
CA GLN A 29 0.63 19.53 20.28
C GLN A 29 -0.32 18.75 21.20
N ASN A 30 -1.45 18.25 20.68
CA ASN A 30 -2.55 17.70 21.50
C ASN A 30 -2.94 16.27 21.06
N VAL A 31 -1.96 15.46 20.69
CA VAL A 31 -2.16 14.09 20.19
C VAL A 31 -1.39 13.07 21.01
N ALA A 32 -1.87 11.83 21.00
CA ALA A 32 -1.18 10.72 21.64
C ALA A 32 0.00 10.23 20.78
N TYR A 33 1.09 9.89 21.44
CA TYR A 33 2.29 9.29 20.84
C TYR A 33 2.36 7.80 21.22
N PRO A 34 3.03 6.93 20.43
CA PRO A 34 3.88 7.27 19.27
C PRO A 34 3.11 7.52 17.97
N LEU A 35 3.72 8.32 17.10
CA LEU A 35 3.25 8.62 15.75
C LEU A 35 4.27 8.17 14.70
N ILE A 36 3.78 7.89 13.50
CA ILE A 36 4.58 7.72 12.29
C ILE A 36 4.45 8.98 11.42
N ALA A 37 5.56 9.60 11.09
CA ALA A 37 5.63 10.71 10.15
C ALA A 37 5.99 10.16 8.77
N LYS A 38 5.14 10.39 7.76
CA LYS A 38 5.33 9.94 6.38
C LYS A 38 5.30 11.15 5.44
N PRO A 39 6.17 11.21 4.41
CA PRO A 39 6.03 12.21 3.36
C PRO A 39 4.67 12.06 2.67
N ALA A 40 3.97 13.15 2.41
CA ALA A 40 2.70 13.12 1.68
C ALA A 40 2.85 12.61 0.24
N ASN A 41 4.02 12.84 -0.36
CA ASN A 41 4.42 12.30 -1.66
C ASN A 41 5.54 11.26 -1.46
N GLY A 42 5.24 10.18 -0.74
CA GLY A 42 6.20 9.13 -0.39
C GLY A 42 6.31 8.00 -1.42
N ARG A 43 7.37 7.20 -1.28
CA ARG A 43 7.51 5.87 -1.93
C ARG A 43 8.47 5.00 -1.13
N SER A 44 8.34 3.67 -1.22
CA SER A 44 9.31 2.70 -0.70
C SER A 44 9.66 2.88 0.79
N SER A 45 8.71 3.39 1.59
CA SER A 45 8.94 3.73 3.01
C SER A 45 10.10 4.71 3.27
N GLU A 46 10.54 5.44 2.25
CA GLU A 46 11.61 6.44 2.36
C GLU A 46 11.12 7.66 3.14
N GLY A 47 12.00 8.17 4.00
CA GLY A 47 11.72 9.36 4.81
C GLY A 47 10.67 9.14 5.90
N ILE A 48 10.38 7.90 6.29
CA ILE A 48 9.50 7.58 7.43
C ILE A 48 10.26 7.79 8.75
N PHE A 49 9.62 8.46 9.71
CA PHE A 49 10.15 8.63 11.07
C PHE A 49 9.14 8.15 12.11
N TYR A 50 9.64 7.59 13.20
CA TYR A 50 8.83 7.30 14.39
C TYR A 50 9.07 8.40 15.42
N LEU A 51 8.00 9.05 15.85
CA LEU A 51 7.99 10.09 16.86
C LEU A 51 7.40 9.51 18.13
N ASN A 52 8.13 9.51 19.23
CA ASN A 52 7.69 9.07 20.55
C ASN A 52 7.21 10.23 21.43
N SER A 53 7.50 11.47 21.02
CA SER A 53 7.06 12.68 21.72
C SER A 53 6.94 13.88 20.78
N VAL A 54 6.31 14.95 21.26
CA VAL A 54 6.24 16.25 20.56
C VAL A 54 7.59 16.91 20.31
N ASN A 55 8.61 16.53 21.10
CA ASN A 55 9.96 17.07 20.95
C ASN A 55 10.78 16.33 19.89
N ASP A 56 10.32 15.16 19.45
CA ASP A 56 11.01 14.39 18.43
C ASP A 56 10.95 15.17 17.12
N ARG A 57 12.12 15.35 16.49
CA ARG A 57 12.22 16.08 15.23
C ARG A 57 12.44 15.14 14.06
N ILE A 58 11.73 15.38 12.97
CA ILE A 58 12.13 14.81 11.67
C ILE A 58 13.32 15.64 11.17
N SER A 59 14.30 14.99 10.57
CA SER A 59 15.50 15.66 10.05
C SER A 59 15.23 16.52 8.80
N SER A 60 14.00 16.52 8.29
CA SER A 60 13.56 17.36 7.18
C SER A 60 13.17 18.76 7.70
N CYS A 61 13.50 19.80 6.93
CA CYS A 61 13.06 21.18 7.21
C CYS A 61 11.63 21.45 6.71
N ASP A 62 10.90 20.42 6.25
CA ASP A 62 9.66 20.55 5.51
C ASP A 62 8.57 19.67 6.13
N TYR A 63 8.18 20.03 7.35
CA TYR A 63 7.09 19.38 8.10
C TYR A 63 5.75 19.51 7.42
N ASP A 64 5.55 20.56 6.63
CA ASP A 64 4.31 20.78 5.92
C ASP A 64 4.06 19.66 4.93
N ASN A 65 5.12 19.13 4.28
CA ASN A 65 5.08 18.00 3.36
C ASN A 65 4.96 16.61 4.01
N TYR A 66 4.71 16.56 5.31
CA TYR A 66 4.50 15.32 6.05
C TYR A 66 3.06 15.17 6.55
N ILE A 67 2.59 13.93 6.58
CA ILE A 67 1.42 13.50 7.33
C ILE A 67 1.87 12.69 8.54
N PHE A 68 1.13 12.82 9.64
CA PHE A 68 1.43 12.14 10.89
C PHE A 68 0.28 11.20 11.21
N GLN A 69 0.57 9.94 11.50
CA GLN A 69 -0.45 8.93 11.74
C GLN A 69 -0.17 8.19 13.04
N GLU A 70 -1.21 7.67 13.68
CA GLU A 70 -1.02 6.77 14.83
C GLU A 70 -0.27 5.50 14.41
N VAL A 71 0.59 5.00 15.29
CA VAL A 71 1.24 3.70 15.09
C VAL A 71 0.26 2.61 15.47
N ILE A 72 -0.24 1.87 14.48
CA ILE A 72 -1.07 0.69 14.70
C ILE A 72 -0.20 -0.56 14.59
N GLN A 73 -0.33 -1.44 15.58
CA GLN A 73 0.30 -2.77 15.56
C GLN A 73 -0.69 -3.80 15.03
N GLY A 74 -0.21 -4.67 14.13
CA GLY A 74 -1.02 -5.71 13.53
C GLY A 74 -0.34 -6.37 12.34
N ASN A 75 -1.05 -7.31 11.71
CA ASN A 75 -0.58 -7.98 10.50
C ASN A 75 -0.82 -7.08 9.29
N LEU A 76 0.15 -7.02 8.37
CA LEU A 76 -0.02 -6.26 7.15
C LEU A 76 -0.76 -7.09 6.09
N CYS A 77 -1.86 -6.56 5.59
CA CYS A 77 -2.53 -7.05 4.38
C CYS A 77 -2.36 -6.03 3.26
N THR A 78 -1.93 -6.49 2.09
CA THR A 78 -1.84 -5.67 0.88
C THR A 78 -2.82 -6.20 -0.14
N VAL A 79 -3.51 -5.31 -0.85
CA VAL A 79 -4.47 -5.69 -1.91
C VAL A 79 -3.99 -5.07 -3.21
N ASP A 80 -3.58 -5.90 -4.17
CA ASP A 80 -3.44 -5.43 -5.54
C ASP A 80 -4.84 -5.39 -6.15
N TYR A 81 -5.21 -4.25 -6.73
CA TYR A 81 -6.51 -4.01 -7.34
C TYR A 81 -6.32 -3.47 -8.75
N ILE A 82 -7.10 -3.97 -9.71
CA ILE A 82 -7.20 -3.48 -11.08
C ILE A 82 -8.65 -3.13 -11.37
N ARG A 83 -8.88 -2.03 -12.08
CA ARG A 83 -10.19 -1.71 -12.66
C ARG A 83 -10.04 -1.22 -14.08
N ASN A 84 -10.91 -1.67 -14.97
CA ASN A 84 -11.19 -0.99 -16.21
C ASN A 84 -12.43 -0.11 -16.00
N ALA A 85 -12.23 1.22 -16.06
CA ALA A 85 -13.30 2.18 -15.79
C ALA A 85 -14.37 2.22 -16.89
N GLN A 86 -14.03 1.82 -18.12
CA GLN A 86 -14.95 1.85 -19.26
C GLN A 86 -15.93 0.69 -19.22
N THR A 87 -15.44 -0.51 -18.89
CA THR A 87 -16.25 -1.74 -18.81
C THR A 87 -16.81 -1.97 -17.40
N ASN A 88 -16.37 -1.19 -16.42
CA ASN A 88 -16.68 -1.34 -15.00
C ASN A 88 -16.36 -2.74 -14.44
N THR A 89 -15.35 -3.39 -14.98
CA THR A 89 -14.84 -4.68 -14.50
C THR A 89 -13.62 -4.46 -13.62
N SER A 90 -13.53 -5.18 -12.52
CA SER A 90 -12.42 -5.10 -11.58
C SER A 90 -11.99 -6.49 -11.09
N HIS A 91 -10.79 -6.55 -10.54
CA HIS A 91 -10.28 -7.74 -9.86
C HIS A 91 -9.28 -7.34 -8.77
N SER A 92 -9.12 -8.19 -7.76
CA SER A 92 -8.18 -7.95 -6.68
C SER A 92 -7.62 -9.24 -6.10
N ILE A 93 -6.38 -9.17 -5.61
CA ILE A 93 -5.75 -10.23 -4.83
C ILE A 93 -5.25 -9.64 -3.51
N PRO A 94 -5.88 -9.97 -2.37
CA PRO A 94 -5.35 -9.67 -1.05
C PRO A 94 -4.21 -10.63 -0.66
N ARG A 95 -3.23 -10.10 0.07
CA ARG A 95 -2.06 -10.83 0.56
C ARG A 95 -1.68 -10.39 1.95
N ILE A 96 -1.45 -11.35 2.85
CA ILE A 96 -0.73 -11.08 4.09
C ILE A 96 0.77 -11.03 3.78
N GLU A 97 1.45 -9.98 4.22
CA GLU A 97 2.91 -9.90 4.18
C GLU A 97 3.50 -10.24 5.56
N TRP A 98 3.89 -11.50 5.74
CA TRP A 98 4.47 -12.01 6.99
C TRP A 98 5.87 -11.45 7.27
N LEU A 99 6.63 -11.15 6.22
CA LEU A 99 7.97 -10.59 6.30
C LEU A 99 8.16 -9.53 5.22
N ARG A 100 8.77 -8.39 5.58
CA ARG A 100 9.14 -7.30 4.65
C ARG A 100 10.63 -6.96 4.75
N THR A 101 11.18 -6.44 3.67
CA THR A 101 12.45 -5.70 3.71
C THR A 101 12.29 -4.38 4.46
N LYS A 102 13.41 -3.73 4.82
CA LYS A 102 13.41 -2.39 5.44
C LYS A 102 12.67 -1.33 4.59
N ASN A 103 12.64 -1.52 3.27
CA ASN A 103 12.01 -0.58 2.33
C ASN A 103 10.56 -0.97 1.99
N GLY A 104 9.95 -1.86 2.79
CA GLY A 104 8.54 -2.23 2.65
C GLY A 104 8.23 -3.19 1.50
N ALA A 105 9.20 -3.96 1.00
CA ALA A 105 8.90 -5.00 0.01
C ALA A 105 8.60 -6.34 0.71
N GLY A 106 7.43 -6.94 0.45
CA GLY A 106 7.09 -8.29 0.91
C GLY A 106 8.13 -9.33 0.47
N MET A 107 8.62 -10.10 1.44
CA MET A 107 9.54 -11.21 1.25
C MET A 107 8.83 -12.55 1.40
N THR A 108 8.06 -12.71 2.48
CA THR A 108 7.24 -13.90 2.73
C THR A 108 5.79 -13.46 2.76
N ILE A 109 4.98 -14.01 1.87
CA ILE A 109 3.58 -13.62 1.70
C ILE A 109 2.67 -14.85 1.70
N GLU A 110 1.41 -14.60 1.95
CA GLU A 110 0.31 -15.54 1.76
C GLU A 110 -0.80 -14.83 0.99
N THR A 111 -1.19 -15.32 -0.19
CA THR A 111 -2.44 -14.87 -0.81
C THR A 111 -3.60 -15.46 -0.03
N ILE A 112 -4.59 -14.62 0.27
CA ILE A 112 -5.77 -15.02 1.04
C ILE A 112 -7.03 -14.89 0.19
N ASP A 113 -8.09 -15.62 0.51
CA ASP A 113 -9.43 -15.42 -0.05
C ASP A 113 -10.25 -14.67 0.99
N SER A 114 -10.41 -13.37 0.76
CA SER A 114 -11.12 -12.49 1.68
C SER A 114 -12.08 -11.60 0.91
N ALA A 115 -13.35 -12.03 0.90
CA ALA A 115 -14.45 -11.25 0.34
C ALA A 115 -14.51 -9.84 0.93
N GLU A 116 -14.21 -9.69 2.22
CA GLU A 116 -14.15 -8.39 2.90
C GLU A 116 -13.14 -7.44 2.24
N PHE A 117 -11.87 -7.86 2.10
CA PHE A 117 -10.84 -7.01 1.48
C PHE A 117 -11.12 -6.75 0.00
N MET A 118 -11.68 -7.73 -0.72
CA MET A 118 -12.03 -7.57 -2.14
C MET A 118 -13.18 -6.56 -2.31
N GLU A 119 -14.22 -6.64 -1.48
CA GLU A 119 -15.35 -5.70 -1.51
C GLU A 119 -14.92 -4.28 -1.12
N ILE A 120 -14.07 -4.16 -0.08
CA ILE A 120 -13.49 -2.88 0.32
C ILE A 120 -12.68 -2.27 -0.82
N ALA A 121 -11.78 -3.05 -1.44
CA ALA A 121 -10.93 -2.58 -2.51
C ALA A 121 -11.77 -2.14 -3.73
N ASP A 122 -12.82 -2.87 -4.05
CA ASP A 122 -13.70 -2.50 -5.13
C ASP A 122 -14.49 -1.21 -4.85
N LYS A 123 -15.04 -1.06 -3.65
CA LYS A 123 -15.69 0.20 -3.23
C LYS A 123 -14.75 1.39 -3.32
N ILE A 124 -13.52 1.24 -2.83
CA ILE A 124 -12.48 2.28 -2.92
C ILE A 124 -12.16 2.59 -4.38
N GLY A 125 -11.94 1.57 -5.20
CA GLY A 125 -11.59 1.70 -6.62
C GLY A 125 -12.67 2.39 -7.43
N GLN A 126 -13.95 2.08 -7.18
CA GLN A 126 -15.09 2.75 -7.79
C GLN A 126 -15.20 4.22 -7.38
N ASN A 127 -15.10 4.52 -6.08
CA ASN A 127 -15.20 5.90 -5.57
C ASN A 127 -14.05 6.81 -6.04
N LEU A 128 -12.84 6.25 -6.17
CA LEU A 128 -11.69 6.96 -6.73
C LEU A 128 -11.69 7.01 -8.27
N ASN A 129 -12.67 6.39 -8.92
CA ASN A 129 -12.74 6.21 -10.36
C ASN A 129 -11.42 5.68 -10.95
N VAL A 130 -10.87 4.63 -10.33
CA VAL A 130 -9.63 4.01 -10.76
C VAL A 130 -9.78 3.46 -12.17
N ASN A 131 -8.77 3.73 -13.00
CA ASN A 131 -8.52 3.03 -14.25
C ASN A 131 -7.07 2.53 -14.24
N GLY A 132 -6.89 1.21 -14.30
CA GLY A 132 -5.61 0.57 -14.09
C GLY A 132 -5.43 0.05 -12.66
N CYS A 133 -4.17 -0.13 -12.28
CA CYS A 133 -3.77 -0.85 -11.07
C CYS A 133 -3.39 0.11 -9.96
N ILE A 134 -3.86 -0.22 -8.76
CA ILE A 134 -3.42 0.40 -7.52
C ILE A 134 -3.11 -0.70 -6.50
N ASN A 135 -2.36 -0.35 -5.47
CA ASN A 135 -2.11 -1.21 -4.32
C ASN A 135 -2.63 -0.52 -3.06
N MET A 136 -3.34 -1.25 -2.22
CA MET A 136 -3.85 -0.76 -0.95
C MET A 136 -3.18 -1.51 0.19
N GLU A 137 -2.77 -0.80 1.24
CA GLU A 137 -2.16 -1.41 2.43
C GLU A 137 -3.09 -1.24 3.64
N PHE A 138 -3.28 -2.34 4.37
CA PHE A 138 -4.11 -2.42 5.57
C PHE A 138 -3.32 -3.02 6.72
N ILE A 139 -3.58 -2.55 7.94
CA ILE A 139 -3.13 -3.20 9.18
C ILE A 139 -4.33 -3.89 9.84
N ILE A 140 -4.19 -5.18 10.12
CA ILE A 140 -5.21 -6.01 10.78
C ILE A 140 -4.86 -6.13 12.27
N THR A 141 -5.76 -5.70 13.14
CA THR A 141 -5.61 -5.81 14.60
C THR A 141 -6.92 -6.28 15.25
N GLY A 142 -6.89 -7.49 15.83
CA GLY A 142 -8.10 -8.16 16.28
C GLY A 142 -9.10 -8.32 15.15
N ASN A 143 -10.29 -7.73 15.32
CA ASN A 143 -11.39 -7.76 14.34
C ASN A 143 -11.44 -6.52 13.44
N ASN A 144 -10.46 -5.62 13.54
CA ASN A 144 -10.45 -4.35 12.80
C ASN A 144 -9.38 -4.35 11.71
N SER A 145 -9.72 -3.79 10.56
CA SER A 145 -8.83 -3.57 9.41
C SER A 145 -8.69 -2.07 9.17
N TYR A 146 -7.47 -1.55 9.27
CA TYR A 146 -7.19 -0.12 9.11
C TYR A 146 -6.51 0.11 7.77
N LEU A 147 -7.12 0.86 6.86
CA LEU A 147 -6.41 1.31 5.65
C LEU A 147 -5.34 2.33 6.06
N ILE A 148 -4.10 2.06 5.64
CA ILE A 148 -2.94 2.90 5.98
C ILE A 148 -2.32 3.60 4.77
N ASP A 149 -2.54 3.09 3.55
CA ASP A 149 -2.00 3.67 2.33
C ASP A 149 -2.74 3.20 1.07
N ILE A 150 -2.79 4.06 0.05
CA ILE A 150 -3.22 3.72 -1.32
C ILE A 150 -2.16 4.23 -2.29
N ASN A 151 -1.54 3.29 -2.98
CA ASN A 151 -0.47 3.53 -3.92
C ASN A 151 -1.00 3.40 -5.36
N PRO A 152 -1.06 4.48 -6.16
CA PRO A 152 -1.56 4.43 -7.54
C PRO A 152 -0.50 3.86 -8.51
N ARG A 153 0.03 2.68 -8.19
CA ARG A 153 1.12 2.00 -8.88
C ARG A 153 1.10 0.51 -8.57
N PHE A 154 1.90 -0.27 -9.29
CA PHE A 154 2.17 -1.66 -8.92
C PHE A 154 2.86 -1.75 -7.55
N SER A 155 2.48 -2.76 -6.78
CA SER A 155 3.19 -3.13 -5.56
C SER A 155 4.53 -3.77 -5.89
N ALA A 156 5.46 -3.75 -4.93
CA ALA A 156 6.70 -4.53 -5.04
C ALA A 156 6.42 -6.05 -5.10
N GLY A 157 5.27 -6.48 -4.57
CA GLY A 157 4.78 -7.85 -4.54
C GLY A 157 3.95 -8.28 -5.75
N ILE A 158 3.80 -7.46 -6.80
CA ILE A 158 2.94 -7.76 -7.95
C ILE A 158 3.28 -9.09 -8.65
N GLY A 159 4.54 -9.52 -8.56
CA GLY A 159 4.99 -10.82 -9.06
C GLY A 159 4.34 -12.00 -8.33
N PHE A 160 4.02 -11.86 -7.04
CA PHE A 160 3.28 -12.88 -6.30
C PHE A 160 1.84 -13.01 -6.77
N SER A 161 1.16 -11.91 -7.10
CA SER A 161 -0.17 -11.95 -7.74
C SER A 161 -0.15 -12.69 -9.07
N LYS A 162 0.91 -12.49 -9.86
CA LYS A 162 1.11 -13.23 -11.11
C LYS A 162 1.33 -14.72 -10.87
N LEU A 163 2.12 -15.08 -9.85
CA LEU A 163 2.31 -16.49 -9.44
C LEU A 163 1.01 -17.13 -8.95
N ALA A 164 0.17 -16.36 -8.25
CA ALA A 164 -1.14 -16.79 -7.81
C ALA A 164 -2.10 -17.03 -8.99
N GLY A 165 -1.86 -16.42 -10.14
CA GLY A 165 -2.55 -16.72 -11.39
C GLY A 165 -3.17 -15.52 -12.09
N TYR A 166 -2.96 -14.29 -11.60
CA TYR A 166 -3.52 -13.10 -12.24
C TYR A 166 -2.43 -12.10 -12.63
N ASP A 167 -2.32 -11.81 -13.94
CA ASP A 167 -1.34 -10.87 -14.47
C ASP A 167 -1.87 -9.43 -14.46
N PHE A 168 -1.69 -8.75 -13.33
CA PHE A 168 -2.08 -7.34 -13.18
C PHE A 168 -1.38 -6.40 -14.17
N VAL A 169 -0.16 -6.72 -14.63
CA VAL A 169 0.58 -5.83 -15.55
C VAL A 169 -0.04 -5.88 -16.94
N LYS A 170 -0.32 -7.10 -17.44
CA LYS A 170 -1.08 -7.28 -18.70
C LYS A 170 -2.43 -6.56 -18.62
N ASN A 171 -3.17 -6.77 -17.54
CA ASN A 171 -4.51 -6.21 -17.38
C ASN A 171 -4.53 -4.69 -17.20
N HIS A 172 -3.48 -4.11 -16.62
CA HIS A 172 -3.28 -2.67 -16.61
C HIS A 172 -3.23 -2.09 -18.03
N ILE A 173 -2.45 -2.71 -18.91
CA ILE A 173 -2.34 -2.27 -20.31
C ILE A 173 -3.68 -2.42 -21.04
N LEU A 174 -4.42 -3.51 -20.79
CA LEU A 174 -5.76 -3.70 -21.36
C LEU A 174 -6.73 -2.58 -20.92
N ALA A 175 -6.80 -2.29 -19.62
CA ALA A 175 -7.63 -1.20 -19.09
C ALA A 175 -7.28 0.17 -19.70
N PHE A 176 -6.00 0.48 -19.86
CA PHE A 176 -5.56 1.76 -20.47
C PHE A 176 -5.77 1.82 -21.98
N THR A 177 -5.85 0.68 -22.66
CA THR A 177 -6.11 0.59 -24.11
C THR A 177 -7.59 0.38 -24.42
N GLY A 178 -8.48 0.47 -23.41
CA GLY A 178 -9.92 0.30 -23.56
C GLY A 178 -10.36 -1.12 -23.89
N LYS A 179 -9.50 -2.12 -23.63
CA LYS A 179 -9.81 -3.54 -23.80
C LYS A 179 -10.29 -4.13 -22.48
N GLU A 180 -11.16 -5.13 -22.57
CA GLU A 180 -11.58 -5.89 -21.40
C GLU A 180 -10.36 -6.50 -20.69
N ILE A 181 -10.37 -6.42 -19.36
CA ILE A 181 -9.41 -7.14 -18.54
C ILE A 181 -9.84 -8.60 -18.48
N ASP A 182 -8.87 -9.48 -18.25
CA ASP A 182 -9.11 -10.89 -18.02
C ASP A 182 -10.13 -11.05 -16.89
N PRO A 183 -11.09 -11.99 -17.03
CA PRO A 183 -12.07 -12.25 -16.00
C PRO A 183 -11.34 -12.59 -14.69
N GLY A 184 -11.93 -12.18 -13.57
CA GLY A 184 -11.45 -12.55 -12.24
C GLY A 184 -11.64 -14.04 -11.99
N THR A 185 -10.83 -14.88 -12.63
CA THR A 185 -10.76 -16.31 -12.33
C THR A 185 -10.22 -16.51 -10.92
N GLU A 186 -10.64 -17.60 -10.26
CA GLU A 186 -10.08 -18.03 -8.97
C GLU A 186 -8.55 -18.01 -9.03
N TYR A 187 -7.92 -17.21 -8.17
CA TYR A 187 -6.47 -17.23 -7.99
C TYR A 187 -6.11 -18.29 -6.96
N LYS A 188 -4.87 -18.77 -7.04
CA LYS A 188 -4.33 -19.77 -6.12
C LYS A 188 -4.00 -19.12 -4.78
N MET A 189 -4.39 -19.81 -3.73
CA MET A 189 -3.94 -19.59 -2.37
C MET A 189 -2.53 -20.14 -2.25
N ILE A 190 -1.54 -19.26 -2.13
CA ILE A 190 -0.12 -19.60 -2.11
C ILE A 190 0.55 -18.94 -0.91
N ILE A 191 1.49 -19.68 -0.30
CA ILE A 191 2.52 -19.10 0.55
C ILE A 191 3.79 -19.07 -0.29
N ALA A 192 4.39 -17.89 -0.42
CA ALA A 192 5.56 -17.70 -1.27
C ALA A 192 6.63 -16.90 -0.54
N GLU A 193 7.88 -17.27 -0.76
CA GLU A 193 9.05 -16.56 -0.25
C GLU A 193 9.92 -16.10 -1.42
N LYS A 194 10.37 -14.85 -1.38
CA LYS A 194 11.33 -14.27 -2.31
C LYS A 194 12.71 -14.27 -1.67
N ILE A 195 13.58 -15.14 -2.20
CA ILE A 195 14.99 -15.20 -1.81
C ILE A 195 15.80 -14.31 -2.75
N MET A 196 16.55 -13.36 -2.19
CA MET A 196 17.47 -12.50 -2.94
C MET A 196 18.91 -12.93 -2.66
N THR A 197 19.67 -13.22 -3.71
CA THR A 197 21.11 -13.47 -3.63
C THR A 197 21.83 -12.33 -4.31
N GLU A 198 22.64 -11.60 -3.54
CA GLU A 198 23.52 -10.55 -4.07
C GLU A 198 24.95 -11.08 -4.16
N VAL A 199 25.57 -10.99 -5.33
CA VAL A 199 26.96 -11.40 -5.58
C VAL A 199 27.80 -10.15 -5.76
N ILE A 200 28.63 -9.82 -4.76
CA ILE A 200 29.52 -8.66 -4.80
C ILE A 200 30.93 -9.13 -5.19
N ASN A 201 31.35 -8.77 -6.41
CA ASN A 201 32.73 -9.01 -6.86
C ASN A 201 33.56 -7.74 -6.64
N GLN A 202 34.62 -7.82 -5.85
CA GLN A 202 35.61 -6.75 -5.69
C GLN A 202 36.83 -7.04 -6.57
N TYR A 203 37.23 -6.06 -7.39
CA TYR A 203 38.47 -6.12 -8.15
C TYR A 203 39.34 -4.91 -7.81
N THR A 204 40.59 -5.16 -7.41
CA THR A 204 41.56 -4.09 -7.18
C THR A 204 42.35 -3.85 -8.47
N ARG A 205 42.33 -2.61 -8.96
CA ARG A 205 43.13 -2.23 -10.13
C ARG A 205 44.60 -2.15 -9.69
N VAL A 206 45.44 -3.08 -10.15
CA VAL A 206 46.89 -2.98 -9.95
C VAL A 206 47.42 -1.94 -10.93
N THR A 207 47.77 -0.75 -10.44
CA THR A 207 48.58 0.21 -11.20
C THR A 207 50.00 -0.31 -11.30
N LYS A 208 50.48 -0.49 -12.53
CA LYS A 208 51.90 -0.75 -12.83
C LYS A 208 52.74 0.48 -12.58
#